data_AF-A0A1M6X6K6-F1
#
_entry.id   AF-A0A1M6X6K6-F1
#
_cell.length_a   1.000
_cell.length_b   1.000
_cell.length_c   1.000
_cell.angle_alpha   90.00
_cell.angle_beta   90.00
_cell.angle_gamma   90.00
#
_symmetry.space_group_name_H-M   'P 1'
#
loop_
_entity.id
_entity.type
_entity.pdbx_description
1 polymer ?
#
loop_
_entity_poly.entity_id
_entity_poly.type
_entity_poly.pdbx_seq_one_letter_code
_entity_poly.pdbx_strand_id
1 'polypeptide(L)'
;MFQFLIFAICSILATLVTYELNTRYKQGPVRASALIALVVGGFFYFFPNILPEIYTKNIPLYVIGGTFIGMVSSTINISYFSLTFSPFLFAVLLHYTSKLFNGYGGALGTTACIALMCTMAFPIITKNKKVTYGYRLLRIVFKRRKHKRIIKRKIKF
;
A
#
# COMPACT_ATOMS: atom_id res chain seq x y z
N MET A 1 -3.67 18.82 17.03
CA MET A 1 -4.40 18.82 15.74
C MET A 1 -3.52 19.27 14.57
N PHE A 2 -2.90 20.46 14.63
CA PHE A 2 -2.00 20.94 13.56
C PHE A 2 -0.83 19.99 13.20
N GLN A 3 -0.17 19.39 14.21
CA GLN A 3 0.91 18.42 13.99
C GLN A 3 0.48 17.20 13.17
N PHE A 4 -0.68 16.65 13.47
CA PHE A 4 -1.24 15.51 12.74
C PHE A 4 -1.46 15.85 11.26
N LEU A 5 -1.98 17.04 10.97
CA LEU A 5 -2.20 17.49 9.59
C LEU A 5 -0.87 17.56 8.82
N ILE A 6 0.19 18.08 9.44
CA ILE A 6 1.53 18.12 8.85
C ILE A 6 2.02 16.71 8.52
N PHE A 7 1.91 15.77 9.48
CA PHE A 7 2.35 14.38 9.26
C PHE A 7 1.56 13.66 8.17
N ALA A 8 0.25 13.90 8.09
CA ALA A 8 -0.61 13.36 7.04
C ALA A 8 -0.25 13.94 5.65
N ILE A 9 0.07 15.23 5.58
CA ILE A 9 0.53 15.84 4.31
C ILE A 9 1.88 15.24 3.90
N CYS A 10 2.81 15.08 4.85
CA CYS A 10 4.10 14.44 4.57
C CYS A 10 3.94 13.00 4.05
N SER A 11 3.04 12.20 4.63
CA SER A 11 2.80 10.82 4.17
C SER A 11 2.19 10.78 2.77
N ILE A 12 1.25 11.68 2.45
CA ILE A 12 0.66 11.81 1.12
C ILE A 12 1.72 12.19 0.08
N LEU A 13 2.53 13.22 0.37
CA LEU A 13 3.61 13.66 -0.52
C LEU A 13 4.62 12.53 -0.75
N ALA A 14 5.05 11.84 0.30
CA ALA A 14 5.96 10.70 0.20
C ALA A 14 5.37 9.58 -0.68
N THR A 15 4.08 9.29 -0.53
CA THR A 15 3.37 8.29 -1.35
C THR A 15 3.40 8.65 -2.84
N LEU A 16 3.05 9.90 -3.17
CA LEU A 16 3.02 10.39 -4.55
C LEU A 16 4.41 10.40 -5.18
N VAL A 17 5.42 10.89 -4.45
CA VAL A 17 6.81 10.90 -4.93
C VAL A 17 7.32 9.47 -5.15
N THR A 18 7.04 8.55 -4.22
CA THR A 18 7.45 7.14 -4.36
C THR A 18 6.75 6.49 -5.55
N TYR A 19 5.47 6.77 -5.74
CA TYR A 19 4.69 6.22 -6.85
C TYR A 19 5.20 6.73 -8.20
N GLU A 20 5.48 8.03 -8.35
CA GLU A 20 6.06 8.58 -9.59
C GLU A 20 7.49 8.06 -9.82
N LEU A 21 8.33 7.93 -8.79
CA LEU A 21 9.66 7.30 -8.92
C LEU A 21 9.59 5.83 -9.34
N ASN A 22 8.64 5.09 -8.77
CA ASN A 22 8.42 3.69 -9.13
C ASN A 22 7.91 3.56 -10.58
N THR A 23 6.90 4.34 -10.96
CA THR A 23 6.19 4.19 -12.25
C THR A 23 6.87 4.89 -13.43
N ARG A 24 7.32 6.14 -13.26
CA ARG A 24 7.96 6.94 -14.33
C ARG A 24 9.43 6.59 -14.51
N TYR A 25 10.16 6.52 -13.40
CA TYR A 25 11.62 6.34 -13.43
C TYR A 25 12.06 4.87 -13.39
N LYS A 26 11.12 3.92 -13.34
CA LYS A 26 11.36 2.46 -13.39
C LYS A 26 12.42 1.98 -12.38
N GLN A 27 12.60 2.68 -11.26
CA GLN A 27 13.53 2.30 -10.21
C GLN A 27 13.10 1.00 -9.51
N GLY A 28 11.82 0.62 -9.67
CA GLY A 28 11.20 -0.51 -9.01
C GLY A 28 10.71 -0.14 -7.62
N PRO A 29 9.69 -0.85 -7.11
CA PRO A 29 8.94 -0.43 -5.92
C PRO A 29 9.84 -0.35 -4.68
N VAL A 30 10.69 -1.36 -4.47
CA VAL A 30 11.56 -1.44 -3.29
C VAL A 30 12.65 -0.37 -3.32
N ARG A 31 13.29 -0.13 -4.47
CA ARG A 31 14.38 0.86 -4.57
C ARG A 31 13.85 2.29 -4.45
N ALA A 32 12.69 2.59 -5.04
CA ALA A 32 12.06 3.91 -4.91
C ALA A 32 11.77 4.25 -3.45
N SER A 33 11.21 3.29 -2.69
CA SER A 33 10.94 3.46 -1.27
C SER A 33 12.22 3.59 -0.44
N ALA A 34 13.21 2.71 -0.67
CA ALA A 34 14.48 2.75 0.03
C ALA A 34 15.24 4.06 -0.19
N LEU A 35 15.20 4.61 -1.41
CA LEU A 35 15.83 5.88 -1.74
C LEU A 35 15.22 7.03 -0.94
N ILE A 36 13.90 7.14 -0.91
CA ILE A 36 13.21 8.20 -0.16
C ILE A 36 13.44 8.03 1.35
N ALA A 37 13.36 6.79 1.85
CA ALA A 37 13.62 6.50 3.26
C ALA A 37 15.05 6.87 3.67
N LEU A 38 16.04 6.58 2.82
CA LEU A 38 17.44 6.93 3.06
C LEU A 38 17.65 8.45 3.02
N VAL A 39 17.07 9.14 2.05
CA VAL A 39 17.19 10.60 1.92
C VAL A 39 16.57 11.29 3.14
N VAL A 40 15.36 10.91 3.53
CA VAL A 40 14.65 11.56 4.65
C VAL A 40 15.25 11.15 5.99
N GLY A 41 15.49 9.85 6.20
CA GLY A 41 16.10 9.35 7.43
C GLY A 41 17.52 9.90 7.63
N GLY A 42 18.33 9.92 6.56
CA GLY A 42 19.68 10.51 6.57
C GLY A 42 19.65 12.01 6.85
N PHE A 43 18.73 12.76 6.21
CA PHE A 43 18.59 14.19 6.45
C PHE A 43 18.31 14.51 7.92
N PHE A 44 17.34 13.82 8.53
CA PHE A 44 17.02 14.03 9.95
C PHE A 44 18.09 13.49 10.91
N TYR A 45 18.90 12.52 10.49
CA TYR A 45 20.04 12.03 11.27
C TYR A 45 21.21 13.04 11.30
N PHE A 46 21.57 13.63 10.16
CA PHE A 46 22.64 14.63 10.09
C PHE A 46 22.23 15.99 10.66
N PHE A 47 20.94 16.33 10.61
CA PHE A 47 20.42 17.61 11.08
C PHE A 47 19.34 17.50 12.15
N PRO A 48 19.67 16.96 13.35
CA PRO A 48 18.69 16.69 14.39
C PRO A 48 18.10 17.96 15.05
N ASN A 49 18.78 19.10 14.95
CA ASN A 49 18.39 20.34 15.63
C ASN A 49 17.64 21.35 14.75
N ILE A 50 17.34 21.02 13.48
CA ILE A 50 16.63 21.93 12.56
C ILE A 50 15.16 22.13 12.98
N LEU A 51 14.55 21.11 13.55
CA LEU A 51 13.14 21.08 13.92
C LEU A 51 12.99 20.63 15.38
N PRO A 52 11.87 21.00 16.05
CA PRO A 52 11.58 20.47 17.38
C PRO A 52 11.53 18.94 17.38
N GLU A 53 11.96 18.33 18.48
CA GLU A 53 12.15 16.87 18.64
C GLU A 53 10.93 16.04 18.23
N ILE A 54 9.73 16.57 18.46
CA ILE A 54 8.47 15.94 18.07
C ILE A 54 8.38 15.76 16.55
N TYR A 55 8.85 16.71 15.76
CA TYR A 55 8.80 16.65 14.31
C TYR A 55 9.94 15.80 13.75
N THR A 56 11.15 15.93 14.28
CA THR A 56 12.32 15.19 13.79
C THR A 56 12.18 13.68 14.01
N LYS A 57 11.53 13.25 15.08
CA LYS A 57 11.24 11.83 15.32
C LYS A 57 10.06 11.31 14.50
N ASN A 58 8.97 12.07 14.41
CA ASN A 58 7.74 11.57 13.80
C ASN A 58 7.74 11.67 12.27
N ILE A 59 8.27 12.76 11.67
CA ILE A 59 8.22 12.94 10.21
C ILE A 59 8.81 11.75 9.45
N PRO A 60 10.01 11.22 9.80
CA PRO A 60 10.57 10.04 9.14
C PRO A 60 9.65 8.82 9.19
N LEU A 61 8.97 8.57 10.32
CA LEU A 61 8.04 7.44 10.45
C LEU A 61 6.85 7.55 9.48
N TYR A 62 6.21 8.72 9.45
CA TYR A 62 5.04 8.93 8.59
C TYR A 62 5.43 8.93 7.11
N VAL A 63 6.62 9.44 6.79
CA VAL A 63 7.16 9.39 5.44
C VAL A 63 7.43 7.96 5.00
N ILE A 64 8.19 7.17 5.79
CA ILE A 64 8.51 5.78 5.45
C ILE A 64 7.24 4.92 5.30
N GLY A 65 6.25 5.12 6.16
CA GLY A 65 4.97 4.44 6.00
C GLY A 65 4.22 4.84 4.72
N GLY A 66 4.27 6.13 4.36
CA GLY A 66 3.75 6.62 3.08
C GLY A 66 4.48 6.03 1.87
N THR A 67 5.81 5.90 1.93
CA THR A 67 6.56 5.30 0.82
C THR A 67 6.15 3.84 0.59
N PHE A 68 5.80 3.09 1.64
CA PHE A 68 5.29 1.72 1.49
C PHE A 68 3.98 1.65 0.70
N ILE A 69 3.10 2.63 0.90
CA ILE A 69 1.86 2.75 0.13
C ILE A 69 2.16 3.12 -1.33
N GLY A 70 3.19 3.94 -1.57
CA GLY A 70 3.64 4.31 -2.92
C GLY A 70 4.35 3.19 -3.68
N MET A 71 4.71 2.07 -3.03
CA MET A 71 5.31 0.89 -3.67
C MET A 71 4.31 0.06 -4.50
N VAL A 72 3.05 0.49 -4.64
CA VAL A 72 2.07 -0.24 -5.43
C VAL A 72 2.55 -0.42 -6.87
N SER A 73 2.36 -1.63 -7.39
CA SER A 73 2.71 -1.98 -8.76
C SER A 73 1.89 -1.15 -9.77
N SER A 74 2.57 -0.65 -10.80
CA SER A 74 1.95 0.01 -11.96
C SER A 74 0.97 -0.88 -12.72
N THR A 75 1.06 -2.20 -12.53
CA THR A 75 0.12 -3.16 -13.13
C THR A 75 -1.27 -3.13 -12.50
N ILE A 76 -1.40 -2.58 -11.29
CA ILE A 76 -2.66 -2.45 -10.61
C ILE A 76 -3.22 -1.06 -10.92
N ASN A 77 -4.43 -1.02 -11.51
CA ASN A 77 -5.11 0.23 -11.84
C ASN A 77 -5.65 0.91 -10.56
N ILE A 78 -4.76 1.47 -9.74
CA ILE A 78 -5.11 2.29 -8.60
C ILE A 78 -5.54 3.67 -9.09
N SER A 79 -6.68 4.13 -8.58
CA SER A 79 -7.09 5.51 -8.78
C SER A 79 -6.21 6.44 -7.94
N TYR A 80 -5.88 7.62 -8.46
CA TYR A 80 -5.18 8.66 -7.69
C TYR A 80 -5.93 9.01 -6.38
N PHE A 81 -7.26 8.86 -6.34
CA PHE A 81 -8.05 9.01 -5.12
C PHE A 81 -7.74 7.96 -4.06
N SER A 82 -7.61 6.68 -4.45
CA SER A 82 -7.18 5.62 -3.53
C SER A 82 -5.74 5.87 -3.06
N LEU A 83 -4.87 6.39 -3.94
CA LEU A 83 -3.47 6.67 -3.62
C LEU A 83 -3.30 7.82 -2.62
N THR A 84 -4.19 8.82 -2.61
CA THR A 84 -4.18 9.91 -1.62
C THR A 84 -4.94 9.56 -0.34
N PHE A 85 -6.02 8.79 -0.43
CA PHE A 85 -6.82 8.41 0.74
C PHE A 85 -6.14 7.34 1.61
N SER A 86 -5.35 6.43 1.01
CA SER A 86 -4.61 5.39 1.76
C SER A 86 -3.60 5.95 2.77
N PRO A 87 -2.68 6.87 2.40
CA PRO A 87 -1.72 7.44 3.35
C PRO A 87 -2.37 8.34 4.41
N PHE A 88 -3.54 8.92 4.11
CA PHE A 88 -4.35 9.59 5.12
C PHE A 88 -4.90 8.60 6.16
N LEU A 89 -5.51 7.50 5.71
CA LEU A 89 -6.00 6.43 6.60
C LEU A 89 -4.86 5.82 7.43
N PHE A 90 -3.70 5.60 6.80
CA PHE A 90 -2.48 5.17 7.49
C PHE A 90 -2.04 6.16 8.57
N ALA A 91 -2.02 7.48 8.28
CA ALA A 91 -1.64 8.48 9.26
C ALA A 91 -2.58 8.48 10.48
N VAL A 92 -3.89 8.28 10.26
CA VAL A 92 -4.88 8.10 11.33
C VAL A 92 -4.56 6.86 12.16
N LEU A 93 -4.40 5.70 11.53
CA LEU A 93 -4.08 4.44 12.20
C LEU A 93 -2.79 4.54 13.02
N LEU A 94 -1.73 5.07 12.42
CA LEU A 94 -0.45 5.24 13.08
C LEU A 94 -0.55 6.21 14.27
N HIS A 95 -1.31 7.30 14.14
CA HIS A 95 -1.50 8.24 15.25
C HIS A 95 -2.11 7.56 16.48
N TYR A 96 -3.14 6.74 16.29
CA TYR A 96 -3.77 6.00 17.40
C TYR A 96 -2.92 4.85 17.91
N THR A 97 -2.18 4.16 17.03
CA THR A 97 -1.42 2.96 17.42
C THR A 97 0.00 3.27 17.90
N SER A 98 0.51 4.49 17.67
CA SER A 98 1.81 4.94 18.17
C SER A 98 1.98 4.80 19.69
N LYS A 99 0.89 4.87 20.46
CA LYS A 99 0.89 4.65 21.92
C LYS A 99 1.05 3.19 22.34
N LEU A 100 0.85 2.24 21.43
CA LEU A 100 0.77 0.81 21.71
C LEU A 100 2.02 0.03 21.23
N PHE A 101 2.86 0.62 20.38
CA PHE A 101 4.01 -0.06 19.81
C PHE A 101 5.34 0.42 20.40
N ASN A 102 6.02 -0.46 21.16
CA ASN A 102 7.41 -0.29 21.63
C ASN A 102 8.46 -0.52 20.51
N GLY A 103 8.05 -0.49 19.25
CA GLY A 103 8.91 -0.70 18.09
C GLY A 103 8.14 -0.49 16.79
N TYR A 104 8.73 0.26 15.85
CA TYR A 104 7.99 0.79 14.71
C TYR A 104 8.16 -0.02 13.41
N GLY A 105 9.24 -0.77 13.23
CA GLY A 105 9.60 -1.38 11.94
C GLY A 105 8.49 -2.20 11.26
N GLY A 106 8.19 -3.40 11.78
CA GLY A 106 7.18 -4.28 11.19
C GLY A 106 5.75 -3.74 11.31
N ALA A 107 5.45 -3.02 12.41
CA ALA A 107 4.13 -2.45 12.67
C ALA A 107 3.77 -1.31 11.69
N LEU A 108 4.75 -0.49 11.27
CA LEU A 108 4.55 0.54 10.24
C LEU A 108 4.17 -0.08 8.90
N GLY A 109 4.85 -1.17 8.50
CA GLY A 109 4.57 -1.86 7.25
C GLY A 109 3.18 -2.50 7.24
N THR A 110 2.77 -3.15 8.33
CA THR A 110 1.45 -3.79 8.41
C THR A 110 0.32 -2.77 8.43
N THR A 111 0.46 -1.67 9.17
CA THR A 111 -0.54 -0.59 9.19
C THR A 111 -0.68 0.08 7.82
N ALA A 112 0.42 0.31 7.10
CA ALA A 112 0.39 0.81 5.72
C ALA A 112 -0.32 -0.16 4.77
N CYS A 113 -0.03 -1.47 4.90
CA CYS A 113 -0.67 -2.51 4.10
C CYS A 113 -2.18 -2.58 4.36
N ILE A 114 -2.60 -2.57 5.63
CA ILE A 114 -4.01 -2.59 6.02
C ILE A 114 -4.73 -1.37 5.43
N ALA A 115 -4.15 -0.17 5.58
CA ALA A 115 -4.72 1.05 5.04
C ALA A 115 -4.93 0.96 3.52
N LEU A 116 -3.90 0.52 2.78
CA LEU A 116 -3.97 0.31 1.34
C LEU A 116 -5.03 -0.73 0.96
N MET A 117 -5.09 -1.88 1.63
CA MET A 117 -6.08 -2.92 1.32
C MET A 117 -7.50 -2.42 1.54
N CYS A 118 -7.75 -1.64 2.60
CA CYS A 118 -9.07 -1.05 2.87
C CYS A 118 -9.51 -0.11 1.74
N THR A 119 -8.62 0.78 1.28
CA THR A 119 -8.96 1.73 0.21
C THR A 119 -9.08 1.09 -1.17
N MET A 120 -8.34 0.01 -1.43
CA MET A 120 -8.45 -0.77 -2.67
C MET A 120 -9.69 -1.66 -2.68
N ALA A 121 -10.10 -2.19 -1.53
CA ALA A 121 -11.32 -2.99 -1.40
C ALA A 121 -12.58 -2.15 -1.59
N PHE A 122 -12.57 -0.88 -1.16
CA PHE A 122 -13.72 0.02 -1.26
C PHE A 122 -14.34 0.09 -2.67
N PRO A 123 -13.62 0.42 -3.76
CA PRO A 123 -14.20 0.45 -5.10
C PRO A 123 -14.62 -0.94 -5.62
N ILE A 124 -14.03 -2.04 -5.13
CA ILE A 124 -14.40 -3.41 -5.51
C ILE A 124 -15.77 -3.77 -4.92
N ILE A 125 -16.06 -3.32 -3.70
CA ILE A 125 -17.33 -3.56 -3.01
C ILE A 125 -18.42 -2.61 -3.55
N THR A 126 -18.10 -1.34 -3.80
CA THR A 126 -19.08 -0.33 -4.22
C THR A 126 -19.42 -0.40 -5.71
N LYS A 127 -18.48 -0.76 -6.60
CA LYS A 127 -18.83 -1.02 -8.00
C LYS A 127 -19.56 -2.36 -8.07
N ASN A 128 -20.88 -2.28 -8.23
CA ASN A 128 -21.79 -3.34 -8.64
C ASN A 128 -21.47 -3.91 -10.05
N LYS A 129 -20.19 -4.12 -10.38
CA LYS A 129 -19.74 -4.82 -11.58
C LYS A 129 -19.41 -6.24 -11.17
N LYS A 130 -20.45 -7.07 -11.27
CA LYS A 130 -20.48 -8.53 -11.23
C LYS A 130 -19.09 -9.14 -11.05
N VAL A 131 -18.92 -9.82 -9.91
CA VAL A 131 -17.85 -10.78 -9.57
C VAL A 131 -17.78 -11.89 -10.63
N THR A 132 -17.40 -11.57 -11.87
CA THR A 132 -17.64 -12.44 -13.03
C THR A 132 -16.38 -13.17 -13.49
N TYR A 133 -15.19 -12.66 -13.18
CA TYR A 133 -13.96 -13.30 -13.67
C TYR A 133 -13.56 -14.52 -12.83
N GLY A 134 -13.53 -14.39 -11.50
CA GLY A 134 -13.21 -15.51 -10.60
C GLY A 134 -14.22 -16.66 -10.67
N TYR A 135 -15.53 -16.34 -10.61
CA TYR A 135 -16.59 -17.34 -10.76
C TYR A 135 -16.62 -17.98 -12.16
N ARG A 136 -16.33 -17.26 -13.25
CA ARG A 136 -16.24 -17.87 -14.59
C ARG A 136 -15.05 -18.83 -14.70
N LEU A 137 -13.87 -18.47 -14.19
CA LEU A 137 -12.69 -19.34 -14.20
C LEU A 137 -12.97 -20.63 -13.43
N LEU A 138 -13.55 -20.53 -12.22
CA LEU A 138 -13.97 -21.70 -11.44
C LEU A 138 -15.00 -22.55 -12.20
N ARG A 139 -16.01 -21.92 -12.82
CA ARG A 139 -17.04 -22.63 -13.60
C ARG A 139 -16.46 -23.35 -14.83
N ILE A 140 -15.48 -22.77 -15.54
CA ILE A 140 -14.80 -23.39 -16.69
C ILE A 140 -13.92 -24.57 -16.25
N VAL A 141 -13.18 -24.43 -15.15
CA VAL A 141 -12.33 -25.51 -14.60
C VAL A 141 -13.19 -26.70 -14.17
N PHE A 142 -14.32 -26.45 -13.49
CA PHE A 142 -15.24 -27.51 -13.08
C PHE A 142 -15.91 -28.21 -14.27
N LYS A 143 -16.32 -27.45 -15.31
CA LYS A 143 -16.94 -28.02 -16.53
C LYS A 143 -15.94 -28.87 -17.32
N ARG A 144 -14.67 -28.47 -17.41
CA ARG A 144 -13.58 -29.26 -18.04
C ARG A 144 -13.29 -30.57 -17.30
N ARG A 145 -13.31 -30.56 -15.95
CA ARG A 145 -13.15 -31.80 -15.15
C ARG A 145 -14.29 -32.81 -15.40
N LYS A 146 -15.53 -32.33 -15.57
CA LYS A 146 -16.68 -33.21 -15.88
C LYS A 146 -16.56 -33.84 -17.28
N HIS A 147 -16.13 -33.08 -18.28
CA HIS A 147 -15.97 -33.59 -19.66
C HIS A 147 -14.85 -34.64 -19.79
N LYS A 148 -13.69 -34.44 -19.14
CA LYS A 148 -12.61 -35.43 -19.12
C LYS A 148 -13.01 -36.75 -18.43
N ARG A 149 -13.84 -36.71 -17.38
CA ARG A 149 -14.38 -37.93 -16.74
C ARG A 149 -15.31 -38.73 -17.65
N ILE A 150 -16.10 -38.06 -18.50
CA ILE A 150 -17.03 -38.72 -19.42
C ILE A 150 -16.27 -39.39 -20.58
N ILE A 151 -15.28 -38.73 -21.16
CA ILE A 151 -14.45 -39.30 -22.23
C ILE A 151 -13.66 -40.51 -21.74
N LYS A 152 -13.07 -40.43 -20.54
CA LYS A 152 -12.29 -41.55 -19.96
C LYS A 152 -13.16 -42.78 -19.62
N ARG A 153 -14.48 -42.62 -19.46
CA ARG A 153 -15.43 -43.73 -19.30
C ARG A 153 -15.84 -44.36 -20.64
N LYS A 154 -15.91 -43.59 -21.73
CA LYS A 154 -16.26 -44.11 -23.07
C LYS A 154 -15.14 -44.90 -23.75
N ILE A 155 -13.87 -44.65 -23.41
CA ILE A 155 -12.70 -45.33 -23.99
C ILE A 155 -12.41 -46.68 -23.28
N LYS A 156 -13.15 -46.99 -22.20
CA LYS A 156 -12.93 -48.18 -21.38
C LYS A 156 -13.98 -49.28 -21.60
N PHE A 157 -14.77 -49.16 -22.66
CA PHE A 157 -15.69 -50.17 -23.17
C PHE A 157 -15.28 -50.56 -24.58
#